data_AF-A0A7C2JS36-F1
#
_entry.id   AF-A0A7C2JS36-F1
#
_cell.length_a   1.000
_cell.length_b   1.000
_cell.length_c   1.000
_cell.angle_alpha   90.00
_cell.angle_beta   90.00
_cell.angle_gamma   90.00
#
_symmetry.space_group_name_H-M   'P 1'
#
loop_
_entity.id
_entity.type
_entity.pdbx_description
1 polymer ?
#
loop_
_entity_poly.entity_id
_entity_poly.type
_entity_poly.pdbx_seq_one_letter_code
_entity_poly.pdbx_strand_id
1 'polypeptide(L)'
;MNEGAPMKTVEATLLEDFGPVDLNLVRQGLLAERGISAVFDGPGDHTLTIEYDPAAVAGERLIEVLCRNGVCPEVVAPPADLAGRERWLERLRDGRRVLIRPIRPGDVARNAEFIEQLSPSSKHYLFLGGVAQLSDVALRRLCDPDYAHDMAYIALGLDSKTGEAREQVGVCRYAGADPVKGAEISVAVADAWQHQGLGKILLRHLIDYARTHRVPRLYSMDAFDNLRMRKLARDVGFVERPSPDDIHQVIYTLDLRH
;
A
#
# COMPACT_ATOMS: atom_id res chain seq x y z
N MET A 1 45.62 -29.47 -8.94
CA MET A 1 44.88 -28.57 -9.86
C MET A 1 43.42 -28.86 -9.62
N ASN A 2 42.71 -27.98 -8.90
CA ASN A 2 41.29 -28.16 -8.64
C ASN A 2 40.55 -27.65 -9.87
N GLU A 3 40.02 -28.57 -10.68
CA GLU A 3 39.04 -28.22 -11.71
C GLU A 3 37.81 -27.67 -10.98
N GLY A 4 37.58 -26.36 -11.09
CA GLY A 4 36.39 -25.72 -10.53
C GLY A 4 35.14 -26.35 -11.14
N ALA A 5 34.12 -26.58 -10.31
CA ALA A 5 32.85 -27.10 -10.79
C ALA A 5 32.29 -26.19 -11.89
N PRO A 6 31.66 -26.74 -12.95
CA PRO A 6 31.11 -25.93 -14.02
C PRO A 6 30.02 -24.99 -13.48
N MET A 7 30.11 -23.71 -13.84
CA MET A 7 29.10 -22.70 -13.53
C MET A 7 27.72 -23.19 -14.00
N LYS A 8 26.69 -22.89 -13.20
CA LYS A 8 25.30 -23.17 -13.57
C LYS A 8 24.58 -21.87 -13.90
N THR A 9 23.80 -21.93 -14.97
CA THR A 9 22.94 -20.84 -15.42
C THR A 9 21.49 -21.19 -15.13
N VAL A 10 20.75 -20.25 -14.54
CA VAL A 10 19.30 -20.34 -14.38
C VAL A 10 18.71 -19.07 -14.97
N GLU A 11 17.84 -19.25 -15.96
CA GLU A 11 17.01 -18.18 -16.49
C GLU A 11 15.72 -18.09 -15.67
N ALA A 12 15.40 -16.89 -15.22
CA ALA A 12 14.15 -16.60 -14.54
C ALA A 12 13.43 -15.48 -15.29
N THR A 13 12.18 -15.73 -15.67
CA THR A 13 11.27 -14.68 -16.15
C THR A 13 10.59 -14.05 -14.94
N LEU A 14 10.79 -12.76 -14.72
CA LEU A 14 9.99 -12.00 -13.78
C LEU A 14 8.56 -12.00 -14.33
N LEU A 15 7.66 -12.70 -13.63
CA LEU A 15 6.22 -12.46 -13.78
C LEU A 15 5.97 -11.00 -13.36
N GLU A 16 4.96 -10.35 -13.98
CA GLU A 16 4.60 -8.94 -13.73
C GLU A 16 4.46 -8.57 -12.22
N ASP A 17 4.32 -9.58 -11.35
CA ASP A 17 4.16 -9.46 -9.92
C ASP A 17 5.48 -9.33 -9.10
N PHE A 18 6.70 -9.54 -9.63
CA PHE A 18 7.93 -9.50 -8.81
C PHE A 18 8.33 -8.13 -8.22
N GLY A 19 7.55 -7.07 -8.49
CA GLY A 19 7.89 -5.70 -8.07
C GLY A 19 9.23 -5.22 -8.65
N PRO A 20 9.60 -3.96 -8.44
CA PRO A 20 10.92 -3.47 -8.81
C PRO A 20 11.96 -4.14 -7.89
N VAL A 21 12.66 -5.17 -8.38
CA VAL A 21 13.95 -5.57 -7.85
C VAL A 21 14.81 -4.30 -7.76
N ASP A 22 15.35 -3.98 -6.59
CA ASP A 22 16.26 -2.83 -6.48
C ASP A 22 17.54 -3.16 -7.26
N LEU A 23 17.57 -2.70 -8.50
CA LEU A 23 18.66 -2.88 -9.47
C LEU A 23 19.98 -2.30 -8.96
N ASN A 24 19.95 -1.40 -7.96
CA ASN A 24 21.16 -0.89 -7.33
C ASN A 24 21.76 -1.88 -6.33
N LEU A 25 20.96 -2.71 -5.67
CA LEU A 25 21.42 -3.74 -4.72
C LEU A 25 22.05 -4.94 -5.43
N VAL A 26 21.47 -5.38 -6.55
CA VAL A 26 22.06 -6.44 -7.41
C VAL A 26 23.41 -5.99 -8.01
N ARG A 27 23.59 -4.68 -8.25
CA ARG A 27 24.82 -4.08 -8.78
C ARG A 27 25.91 -3.77 -7.75
N GLN A 28 25.62 -3.81 -6.45
CA GLN A 28 26.53 -3.34 -5.40
C GLN A 28 27.63 -4.34 -4.96
N GLY A 29 27.83 -5.45 -5.69
CA GLY A 29 28.98 -6.34 -5.49
C GLY A 29 28.82 -7.39 -4.39
N LEU A 30 27.74 -7.36 -3.60
CA LEU A 30 27.48 -8.36 -2.54
C LEU A 30 27.38 -9.81 -3.06
N LEU A 31 26.86 -10.00 -4.28
CA LEU A 31 26.72 -11.31 -4.92
C LEU A 31 28.03 -11.80 -5.56
N ALA A 32 28.82 -10.87 -6.10
CA ALA A 32 30.08 -11.17 -6.78
C ALA A 32 31.14 -11.74 -5.82
N GLU A 33 31.16 -11.30 -4.56
CA GLU A 33 32.05 -11.84 -3.51
C GLU A 33 31.79 -13.33 -3.18
N ARG A 34 30.63 -13.86 -3.59
CA ARG A 34 30.28 -15.29 -3.47
C ARG A 34 30.24 -16.03 -4.80
N GLY A 35 30.71 -15.43 -5.90
CA GLY A 35 30.69 -16.08 -7.22
C GLY A 35 29.29 -16.23 -7.82
N ILE A 36 28.36 -15.34 -7.45
CA ILE A 36 27.03 -15.24 -8.06
C ILE A 36 26.98 -13.94 -8.88
N SER A 37 26.72 -14.06 -10.18
CA SER A 37 26.51 -12.92 -11.08
C SER A 37 25.11 -12.97 -11.68
N ALA A 38 24.46 -11.81 -11.73
CA ALA A 38 23.14 -11.67 -12.35
C ALA A 38 23.22 -10.59 -13.44
N VAL A 39 22.78 -10.93 -14.65
CA VAL A 39 22.79 -10.03 -15.81
C VAL A 39 21.37 -9.84 -16.30
N PHE A 40 21.01 -8.58 -16.54
CA PHE A 40 19.78 -8.23 -17.23
C PHE A 40 20.02 -8.30 -18.73
N ASP A 41 19.15 -8.99 -19.43
CA ASP A 41 19.21 -9.12 -20.89
C ASP A 41 18.63 -7.86 -21.56
N GLY A 42 19.20 -6.69 -21.25
CA GLY A 42 18.89 -5.42 -21.93
C GLY A 42 17.89 -4.50 -21.21
N PRO A 43 17.79 -3.24 -21.66
CA PRO A 43 16.90 -2.25 -21.06
C PRO A 43 15.43 -2.57 -21.39
N GLY A 44 14.67 -2.96 -20.36
CA GLY A 44 13.23 -3.23 -20.46
C GLY A 44 12.85 -4.71 -20.48
N ASP A 45 13.81 -5.63 -20.45
CA ASP A 45 13.53 -7.06 -20.33
C ASP A 45 13.29 -7.47 -18.88
N HIS A 46 12.22 -8.22 -18.67
CA HIS A 46 11.82 -8.82 -17.39
C HIS A 46 12.53 -10.16 -17.13
N THR A 47 13.53 -10.50 -17.93
CA THR A 47 14.27 -11.76 -17.80
C THR A 47 15.58 -11.51 -17.08
N LEU A 48 15.83 -12.30 -16.05
CA LEU A 48 17.05 -12.26 -15.26
C LEU A 48 17.81 -13.57 -15.49
N THR A 49 19.05 -13.47 -15.97
CA THR A 49 19.96 -14.61 -16.09
C THR A 49 20.89 -14.60 -14.89
N ILE A 50 20.79 -15.65 -14.05
CA ILE A 50 21.62 -15.82 -12.86
C ILE A 50 22.64 -16.92 -13.14
N GLU A 51 23.92 -16.56 -13.08
CA GLU A 51 25.04 -17.48 -13.12
C GLU A 51 25.65 -17.60 -11.72
N TYR A 52 25.88 -18.83 -11.26
CA TYR A 52 26.47 -19.07 -9.95
C TYR A 52 27.35 -20.32 -9.90
N ASP A 53 28.33 -20.29 -9.00
CA ASP A 53 29.06 -21.49 -8.58
C ASP A 53 28.18 -22.34 -7.65
N PRO A 54 27.86 -23.60 -7.99
CA PRO A 54 27.10 -24.49 -7.11
C PRO A 54 27.72 -24.70 -5.71
N ALA A 55 29.04 -24.53 -5.56
CA ALA A 55 29.70 -24.57 -4.26
C ALA A 55 29.34 -23.35 -3.38
N ALA A 56 28.99 -22.21 -3.98
CA ALA A 56 28.64 -20.98 -3.28
C ALA A 56 27.31 -21.07 -2.51
N VAL A 57 26.41 -21.96 -2.93
CA VAL A 57 25.13 -22.22 -2.26
C VAL A 57 25.23 -23.31 -1.20
N ALA A 58 26.36 -24.01 -1.07
CA ALA A 58 26.74 -24.91 0.04
C ALA A 58 25.63 -25.84 0.61
N GLY A 59 24.68 -26.28 -0.22
CA GLY A 59 23.55 -27.14 0.20
C GLY A 59 22.26 -26.41 0.59
N GLU A 60 22.25 -25.07 0.53
CA GLU A 60 21.06 -24.22 0.64
C GLU A 60 20.36 -24.07 -0.73
N ARG A 61 19.08 -23.69 -0.74
CA ARG A 61 18.39 -23.38 -1.99
C ARG A 61 18.85 -22.00 -2.47
N LEU A 62 19.18 -21.85 -3.76
CA LEU A 62 19.63 -20.59 -4.36
C LEU A 62 18.71 -19.40 -4.00
N ILE A 63 17.40 -19.64 -3.97
CA ILE A 63 16.38 -18.65 -3.58
C ILE A 63 16.59 -18.08 -2.17
N GLU A 64 17.02 -18.89 -1.20
CA GLU A 64 17.24 -18.47 0.19
C GLU A 64 18.51 -17.63 0.33
N VAL A 65 19.54 -17.96 -0.47
CA VAL A 65 20.78 -17.19 -0.56
C VAL A 65 20.52 -15.82 -1.17
N LEU A 66 19.70 -15.75 -2.23
CA LEU A 66 19.27 -14.51 -2.84
C LEU A 66 18.49 -13.63 -1.84
N CYS A 67 17.49 -14.18 -1.14
CA CYS A 67 16.70 -13.45 -0.15
C CYS A 67 17.56 -12.81 0.95
N ARG A 68 18.50 -13.59 1.52
CA ARG A 68 19.37 -13.13 2.62
C ARG A 68 20.28 -11.98 2.22
N ASN A 69 20.58 -11.86 0.92
CA ASN A 69 21.45 -10.82 0.37
C ASN A 69 20.64 -9.70 -0.31
N GLY A 70 19.36 -9.54 0.04
CA GLY A 70 18.51 -8.45 -0.43
C GLY A 70 17.90 -8.66 -1.82
N VAL A 71 18.04 -9.85 -2.39
CA VAL A 71 17.37 -10.27 -3.64
C VAL A 71 16.24 -11.22 -3.25
N CYS A 72 15.19 -10.68 -2.64
CA CYS A 72 14.01 -11.47 -2.28
C CYS A 72 13.08 -11.62 -3.50
N PRO A 73 12.79 -12.85 -3.96
CA PRO A 73 11.61 -13.15 -4.77
C PRO A 73 10.41 -13.23 -3.81
N GLU A 74 10.06 -12.11 -3.19
CA GLU A 74 8.79 -11.98 -2.49
C GLU A 74 8.10 -10.76 -3.07
N VAL A 75 7.12 -11.04 -3.92
CA VAL A 75 5.97 -10.17 -4.09
C VAL A 75 5.37 -10.03 -2.70
N VAL A 76 5.64 -8.92 -2.01
CA VAL A 76 4.78 -8.56 -0.89
C VAL A 76 3.50 -8.03 -1.51
N ALA A 77 2.68 -8.97 -2.00
CA ALA A 77 1.24 -8.83 -1.84
C ALA A 77 1.00 -8.37 -0.40
N PRO A 78 -0.10 -7.64 -0.09
CA PRO A 78 -0.40 -7.29 1.30
C PRO A 78 -0.13 -8.53 2.15
N PRO A 79 0.46 -8.42 3.36
CA PRO A 79 0.43 -9.53 4.28
C PRO A 79 -1.05 -9.81 4.54
N ALA A 80 -1.66 -10.57 3.63
CA ALA A 80 -2.59 -11.56 3.98
C ALA A 80 -1.88 -12.22 5.14
N ASP A 81 -2.50 -12.18 6.31
CA ASP A 81 -2.34 -13.31 7.17
C ASP A 81 -2.36 -14.57 6.27
N LEU A 82 -1.62 -15.60 6.62
CA LEU A 82 -1.45 -16.81 5.82
C LEU A 82 -2.79 -17.52 5.45
N ALA A 83 -3.95 -16.89 5.71
CA ALA A 83 -5.32 -17.31 5.43
C ALA A 83 -6.15 -16.37 4.51
N GLY A 84 -5.64 -15.25 3.99
CA GLY A 84 -6.39 -14.40 3.04
C GLY A 84 -7.57 -13.60 3.64
N ARG A 85 -7.47 -13.20 4.91
CA ARG A 85 -8.63 -12.75 5.73
C ARG A 85 -8.89 -11.25 5.85
N GLU A 86 -8.09 -10.36 5.27
CA GLU A 86 -8.38 -8.91 5.32
C GLU A 86 -9.45 -8.51 4.29
N ARG A 87 -10.62 -9.11 4.45
CA ARG A 87 -11.80 -8.84 3.63
C ARG A 87 -13.00 -8.79 4.56
N TRP A 88 -13.69 -7.65 4.55
CA TRP A 88 -14.84 -7.44 5.41
C TRP A 88 -16.07 -7.14 4.58
N LEU A 89 -17.14 -7.88 4.87
CA LEU A 89 -18.46 -7.57 4.36
C LEU A 89 -19.18 -6.72 5.40
N GLU A 90 -19.34 -5.43 5.09
CA GLU A 90 -19.88 -4.45 6.03
C GLU A 90 -21.25 -3.96 5.58
N ARG A 91 -22.15 -3.73 6.54
CA ARG A 91 -23.47 -3.16 6.28
C ARG A 91 -23.51 -1.71 6.73
N LEU A 92 -23.88 -0.83 5.82
CA LEU A 92 -24.04 0.60 6.08
C LEU A 92 -25.39 0.90 6.75
N ARG A 93 -25.55 2.14 7.22
CA ARG A 93 -26.76 2.57 7.94
C ARG A 93 -28.04 2.47 7.12
N ASP A 94 -27.95 2.75 5.82
CA ASP A 94 -29.05 2.63 4.86
C ASP A 94 -29.29 1.19 4.36
N GLY A 95 -28.57 0.21 4.90
CA GLY A 95 -28.69 -1.20 4.54
C GLY A 95 -27.85 -1.63 3.32
N ARG A 96 -27.20 -0.70 2.59
CA ARG A 96 -26.26 -1.07 1.53
C ARG A 96 -25.09 -1.87 2.11
N ARG A 97 -24.50 -2.74 1.29
CA ARG A 97 -23.36 -3.57 1.67
C ARG A 97 -22.12 -3.16 0.88
N VAL A 98 -20.97 -3.24 1.54
CA VAL A 98 -19.67 -3.01 0.90
C VAL A 98 -18.72 -4.17 1.21
N LEU A 99 -17.85 -4.50 0.26
CA LEU A 99 -16.68 -5.33 0.48
C LEU A 99 -15.47 -4.41 0.68
N ILE A 100 -14.85 -4.47 1.86
CA ILE A 100 -13.61 -3.77 2.15
C ILE A 100 -12.45 -4.76 2.00
N ARG A 101 -11.38 -4.35 1.31
CA ARG A 101 -10.16 -5.16 1.14
C ARG A 101 -8.94 -4.29 0.85
N PRO A 102 -7.70 -4.80 1.02
CA PRO A 102 -6.49 -4.10 0.61
C PRO A 102 -6.55 -3.68 -0.86
N ILE A 103 -6.01 -2.50 -1.18
CA ILE A 103 -5.80 -2.09 -2.57
C ILE A 103 -4.75 -2.99 -3.23
N ARG A 104 -4.80 -3.13 -4.55
CA ARG A 104 -3.86 -3.96 -5.32
C ARG A 104 -3.41 -3.24 -6.58
N PRO A 105 -2.26 -3.60 -7.18
CA PRO A 105 -1.82 -3.03 -8.45
C PRO A 105 -2.89 -3.10 -9.55
N GLY A 106 -3.71 -4.16 -9.59
CA GLY A 106 -4.83 -4.27 -10.53
C GLY A 106 -5.97 -3.26 -10.36
N ASP A 107 -5.97 -2.44 -9.31
CA ASP A 107 -7.03 -1.45 -9.04
C ASP A 107 -6.79 -0.07 -9.68
N VAL A 108 -5.69 0.15 -10.41
CA VAL A 108 -5.36 1.48 -10.96
C VAL A 108 -6.53 2.12 -11.69
N ALA A 109 -7.17 1.40 -12.61
CA ALA A 109 -8.29 1.93 -13.39
C ALA A 109 -9.49 2.29 -12.49
N ARG A 110 -9.79 1.42 -11.52
CA ARG A 110 -10.90 1.59 -10.58
C ARG A 110 -10.66 2.77 -9.63
N ASN A 111 -9.44 2.90 -9.13
CA ASN A 111 -9.06 3.98 -8.22
C ASN A 111 -9.02 5.33 -8.94
N ALA A 112 -8.56 5.35 -10.20
CA ALA A 112 -8.62 6.52 -11.06
C ALA A 112 -10.07 6.98 -11.29
N GLU A 113 -10.97 6.07 -11.67
CA GLU A 113 -12.39 6.35 -11.86
C GLU A 113 -13.04 6.87 -10.57
N PHE A 114 -12.75 6.25 -9.43
CA PHE A 114 -13.24 6.70 -8.13
C PHE A 114 -12.82 8.13 -7.82
N ILE A 115 -11.53 8.46 -7.99
CA ILE A 115 -11.01 9.80 -7.74
C ILE A 115 -11.65 10.80 -8.71
N GLU A 116 -11.80 10.44 -9.99
CA GLU A 116 -12.41 11.29 -11.00
C GLU A 116 -13.87 11.66 -10.65
N GLN A 117 -14.63 10.71 -10.12
CA GLN A 117 -16.04 10.90 -9.76
C GLN A 117 -16.28 11.67 -8.45
N LEU A 118 -15.25 11.91 -7.64
CA LEU A 118 -15.38 12.74 -6.44
C LEU A 118 -15.78 14.17 -6.80
N SER A 119 -16.70 14.74 -6.00
CA SER A 119 -17.06 16.15 -6.15
C SER A 119 -15.86 17.08 -5.98
N PRO A 120 -15.88 18.31 -6.55
CA PRO A 120 -14.79 19.27 -6.38
C PRO A 120 -14.44 19.54 -4.92
N SER A 121 -15.43 19.60 -4.02
CA SER A 121 -15.19 19.75 -2.58
C SER A 121 -14.52 18.51 -1.97
N SER A 122 -14.94 17.30 -2.34
CA SER A 122 -14.29 16.06 -1.88
C SER A 122 -12.85 15.95 -2.37
N LYS A 123 -12.56 16.33 -3.63
CA LYS A 123 -11.18 16.42 -4.16
C LYS A 123 -10.36 17.51 -3.47
N HIS A 124 -10.96 18.68 -3.23
CA HIS A 124 -10.31 19.77 -2.53
C HIS A 124 -9.85 19.32 -1.14
N TYR A 125 -10.69 18.62 -0.38
CA TYR A 125 -10.28 18.09 0.92
C TYR A 125 -9.28 16.94 0.84
N LEU A 126 -9.45 16.01 -0.11
CA LEU A 126 -8.53 14.88 -0.25
C LEU A 126 -7.09 15.30 -0.62
N PHE A 127 -6.95 16.35 -1.42
CA PHE A 127 -5.65 16.82 -1.92
C PHE A 127 -5.24 18.19 -1.37
N LEU A 128 -5.98 18.72 -0.38
CA LEU A 128 -5.84 20.08 0.15
C LEU A 128 -5.73 21.15 -0.97
N GLY A 129 -6.51 20.98 -2.04
CA GLY A 129 -6.52 21.86 -3.21
C GLY A 129 -5.30 21.76 -4.13
N GLY A 130 -4.33 20.88 -3.86
CA GLY A 130 -3.05 20.81 -4.55
C GLY A 130 -3.02 19.96 -5.83
N VAL A 131 -4.04 19.15 -6.11
CA VAL A 131 -4.03 18.19 -7.24
C VAL A 131 -5.33 18.27 -8.04
N ALA A 132 -5.23 18.75 -9.29
CA ALA A 132 -6.34 18.75 -10.24
C ALA A 132 -6.53 17.38 -10.91
N GLN A 133 -5.43 16.70 -11.23
CA GLN A 133 -5.40 15.37 -11.84
C GLN A 133 -4.11 14.64 -11.41
N LEU A 134 -4.22 13.36 -11.09
CA LEU A 134 -3.07 12.52 -10.77
C LEU A 134 -2.42 11.99 -12.06
N SER A 135 -1.09 11.92 -12.09
CA SER A 135 -0.38 11.24 -13.18
C SER A 135 -0.55 9.72 -13.07
N ASP A 136 -0.40 9.00 -14.18
CA ASP A 136 -0.44 7.52 -14.19
C ASP A 136 0.57 6.91 -13.22
N VAL A 137 1.76 7.53 -13.10
CA VAL A 137 2.78 7.11 -12.15
C VAL A 137 2.31 7.30 -10.71
N ALA A 138 1.66 8.42 -10.39
CA ALA A 138 1.10 8.66 -9.06
C ALA A 138 -0.04 7.68 -8.76
N LEU A 139 -0.93 7.40 -9.72
CA LEU A 139 -2.02 6.44 -9.56
C LEU A 139 -1.52 5.01 -9.32
N ARG A 140 -0.49 4.57 -10.06
CA ARG A 140 0.15 3.26 -9.84
C ARG A 140 0.70 3.16 -8.42
N ARG A 141 1.45 4.18 -7.96
CA ARG A 141 1.96 4.24 -6.58
C ARG A 141 0.87 4.22 -5.52
N LEU A 142 -0.28 4.84 -5.79
CA LEU A 142 -1.43 4.78 -4.87
C LEU A 142 -2.05 3.38 -4.78
N CYS A 143 -1.84 2.51 -5.76
CA CYS A 143 -2.40 1.16 -5.80
C CYS A 143 -1.39 0.06 -5.43
N ASP A 144 -0.13 0.43 -5.23
CA ASP A 144 0.97 -0.46 -4.89
C ASP A 144 1.70 0.07 -3.63
N PRO A 145 1.06 -0.04 -2.44
CA PRO A 145 1.65 0.45 -1.19
C PRO A 145 2.85 -0.41 -0.78
N ASP A 146 3.91 0.23 -0.31
CA ASP A 146 4.99 -0.46 0.40
C ASP A 146 4.48 -0.90 1.78
N TYR A 147 4.04 -2.16 1.90
CA TYR A 147 3.42 -2.67 3.12
C TYR A 147 4.30 -2.60 4.38
N ALA A 148 5.61 -2.34 4.25
CA ALA A 148 6.47 -2.06 5.40
C ALA A 148 6.14 -0.71 6.07
N HIS A 149 5.69 0.27 5.30
CA HIS A 149 5.49 1.66 5.76
C HIS A 149 4.10 2.23 5.43
N ASP A 150 3.37 1.61 4.52
CA ASP A 150 2.11 2.08 3.97
C ASP A 150 1.04 1.00 4.10
N MET A 151 -0.22 1.43 4.16
CA MET A 151 -1.35 0.54 3.99
C MET A 151 -2.50 1.29 3.33
N ALA A 152 -3.26 0.62 2.47
CA ALA A 152 -4.49 1.18 1.94
C ALA A 152 -5.58 0.12 1.74
N TYR A 153 -6.81 0.50 2.09
CA TYR A 153 -8.01 -0.29 1.87
C TYR A 153 -8.95 0.44 0.92
N ILE A 154 -9.60 -0.32 0.05
CA ILE A 154 -10.72 0.17 -0.76
C ILE A 154 -12.02 -0.47 -0.29
N ALA A 155 -13.11 0.29 -0.39
CA ALA A 155 -14.47 -0.22 -0.25
C ALA A 155 -15.11 -0.35 -1.63
N LEU A 156 -15.68 -1.52 -1.91
CA LEU A 156 -16.41 -1.82 -3.14
C LEU A 156 -17.90 -1.93 -2.83
N GLY A 157 -18.73 -1.14 -3.51
CA GLY A 157 -20.18 -1.23 -3.39
C GLY A 157 -20.68 -2.54 -3.96
N LEU A 158 -21.56 -3.24 -3.24
CA LEU A 158 -22.13 -4.51 -3.72
C LEU A 158 -23.51 -4.32 -4.33
N ASP A 159 -23.75 -5.04 -5.42
CA ASP A 159 -25.08 -5.17 -6.01
C ASP A 159 -26.04 -5.85 -5.00
N SER A 160 -27.23 -5.27 -4.81
CA SER A 160 -28.22 -5.80 -3.88
C SER A 160 -28.89 -7.09 -4.35
N LYS A 161 -28.92 -7.33 -5.67
CA LYS A 161 -29.51 -8.51 -6.32
C LYS A 161 -28.47 -9.60 -6.58
N THR A 162 -27.32 -9.25 -7.14
CA THR A 162 -26.30 -10.24 -7.52
C THR A 162 -25.24 -10.46 -6.43
N GLY A 163 -25.04 -9.49 -5.54
CA GLY A 163 -23.96 -9.52 -4.55
C GLY A 163 -22.56 -9.25 -5.12
N GLU A 164 -22.45 -8.96 -6.42
CA GLU A 164 -21.19 -8.70 -7.09
C GLU A 164 -20.64 -7.31 -6.73
N ALA A 165 -19.31 -7.21 -6.68
CA ALA A 165 -18.63 -5.94 -6.47
C ALA A 165 -18.72 -5.08 -7.72
N ARG A 166 -19.30 -3.88 -7.57
CA ARG A 166 -19.48 -2.91 -8.66
C ARG A 166 -18.34 -1.89 -8.69
N GLU A 167 -18.58 -0.72 -8.12
CA GLU A 167 -17.70 0.45 -8.14
C GLU A 167 -16.91 0.55 -6.83
N GLN A 168 -15.77 1.24 -6.86
CA GLN A 168 -15.11 1.68 -5.64
C GLN A 168 -15.88 2.86 -5.07
N VAL A 169 -16.20 2.80 -3.78
CA VAL A 169 -17.07 3.76 -3.08
C VAL A 169 -16.36 4.44 -1.91
N GLY A 170 -15.14 4.00 -1.61
CA GLY A 170 -14.27 4.66 -0.64
C GLY A 170 -12.87 4.07 -0.66
N VAL A 171 -11.94 4.83 -0.10
CA VAL A 171 -10.55 4.44 0.11
C VAL A 171 -10.08 5.05 1.44
N CYS A 172 -9.27 4.33 2.19
CA CYS A 172 -8.47 4.89 3.27
C CYS A 172 -7.04 4.40 3.16
N ARG A 173 -6.13 5.18 3.72
CA ARG A 173 -4.70 4.95 3.63
C ARG A 173 -4.02 5.47 4.88
N TYR A 174 -2.93 4.81 5.28
CA TYR A 174 -1.82 5.51 5.92
C TYR A 174 -0.57 5.38 5.06
N ALA A 175 0.33 6.35 5.13
CA ALA A 175 1.59 6.32 4.41
C ALA A 175 2.77 6.83 5.26
N GLY A 176 3.97 6.35 4.94
CA GLY A 176 5.23 6.81 5.49
C GLY A 176 5.36 6.54 6.99
N ALA A 177 4.91 5.37 7.46
CA ALA A 177 5.00 5.00 8.86
C ALA A 177 6.46 5.07 9.35
N ASP A 178 6.69 5.97 10.29
CA ASP A 178 8.00 6.20 10.88
C ASP A 178 7.94 5.96 12.41
N PRO A 179 8.96 5.33 13.03
CA PRO A 179 8.98 5.05 14.46
C PRO A 179 8.86 6.30 15.37
N VAL A 180 9.23 7.48 14.87
CA VAL A 180 9.22 8.75 15.60
C VAL A 180 7.96 9.56 15.28
N LYS A 181 7.67 9.76 13.99
CA LYS A 181 6.59 10.64 13.51
C LYS A 181 5.22 9.97 13.49
N GLY A 182 5.16 8.64 13.31
CA GLY A 182 3.93 7.93 13.01
C GLY A 182 3.64 7.89 11.51
N ALA A 183 2.39 7.63 11.13
CA ALA A 183 1.95 7.58 9.73
C ALA A 183 0.83 8.59 9.45
N GLU A 184 0.88 9.22 8.27
CA GLU A 184 -0.16 10.15 7.82
C GLU A 184 -1.33 9.37 7.23
N ILE A 185 -2.55 9.70 7.62
CA ILE A 185 -3.78 9.08 7.10
C ILE A 185 -4.46 9.94 6.04
N SER A 186 -5.14 9.28 5.11
CA SER A 186 -6.14 9.90 4.25
C SER A 186 -7.36 8.99 4.10
N VAL A 187 -8.53 9.59 3.90
CA VAL A 187 -9.79 8.86 3.68
C VAL A 187 -10.68 9.65 2.73
N ALA A 188 -11.24 8.95 1.75
CA ALA A 188 -12.25 9.48 0.85
C ALA A 188 -13.41 8.50 0.71
N VAL A 189 -14.62 9.05 0.58
CA VAL A 189 -15.85 8.31 0.35
C VAL A 189 -16.61 9.00 -0.77
N ALA A 190 -17.06 8.22 -1.76
CA ALA A 190 -17.86 8.72 -2.87
C ALA A 190 -19.08 9.47 -2.33
N ASP A 191 -19.42 10.62 -2.93
CA ASP A 191 -20.40 11.56 -2.38
C ASP A 191 -21.76 10.90 -2.08
N ALA A 192 -22.23 9.98 -2.94
CA ALA A 192 -23.47 9.20 -2.76
C ALA A 192 -23.42 8.15 -1.64
N TRP A 193 -22.25 7.88 -1.07
CA TRP A 193 -21.99 6.90 -0.02
C TRP A 193 -21.62 7.56 1.32
N GLN A 194 -21.54 8.90 1.35
CA GLN A 194 -21.28 9.66 2.57
C GLN A 194 -22.47 9.64 3.54
N HIS A 195 -22.21 9.99 4.80
CA HIS A 195 -23.18 9.99 5.91
C HIS A 195 -23.76 8.62 6.31
N GLN A 196 -23.35 7.53 5.64
CA GLN A 196 -23.78 6.15 5.94
C GLN A 196 -22.85 5.37 6.86
N GLY A 197 -21.80 6.02 7.38
CA GLY A 197 -20.83 5.43 8.30
C GLY A 197 -19.59 4.81 7.65
N LEU A 198 -19.51 4.77 6.32
CA LEU A 198 -18.42 4.12 5.59
C LEU A 198 -17.02 4.64 5.98
N GLY A 199 -16.83 5.97 6.07
CA GLY A 199 -15.54 6.54 6.46
C GLY A 199 -15.08 6.08 7.86
N LYS A 200 -16.02 5.93 8.80
CA LYS A 200 -15.72 5.40 10.14
C LYS A 200 -15.30 3.95 10.09
N ILE A 201 -15.99 3.13 9.29
CA ILE A 201 -15.67 1.70 9.14
C ILE A 201 -14.28 1.55 8.51
N LEU A 202 -14.00 2.29 7.43
CA LEU A 202 -12.68 2.30 6.77
C LEU A 202 -11.55 2.68 7.73
N LEU A 203 -11.71 3.76 8.49
CA LEU A 203 -10.68 4.18 9.44
C LEU A 203 -10.49 3.18 10.58
N ARG A 204 -11.54 2.49 11.04
CA ARG A 204 -11.39 1.46 12.08
C ARG A 204 -10.52 0.30 11.61
N HIS A 205 -10.77 -0.24 10.43
CA HIS A 205 -9.94 -1.30 9.84
C HIS A 205 -8.49 -0.83 9.66
N LEU A 206 -8.29 0.41 9.19
CA LEU A 206 -6.95 0.99 9.07
C LEU A 206 -6.23 1.17 10.41
N ILE A 207 -6.93 1.64 11.45
CA ILE A 207 -6.38 1.81 12.80
C ILE A 207 -6.02 0.45 13.39
N ASP A 208 -6.86 -0.57 13.20
CA ASP A 208 -6.61 -1.91 13.72
C ASP A 208 -5.39 -2.54 13.04
N TYR A 209 -5.22 -2.35 11.73
CA TYR A 209 -3.99 -2.73 11.01
C TYR A 209 -2.76 -1.98 11.53
N ALA A 210 -2.86 -0.67 11.72
CA ALA A 210 -1.75 0.14 12.23
C ALA A 210 -1.30 -0.34 13.64
N ARG A 211 -2.25 -0.76 14.49
CA ARG A 211 -1.94 -1.36 15.81
C ARG A 211 -1.22 -2.69 15.69
N THR A 212 -1.68 -3.60 14.83
CA THR A 212 -1.02 -4.91 14.65
C THR A 212 0.38 -4.77 14.08
N HIS A 213 0.63 -3.72 13.29
CA HIS A 213 1.92 -3.37 12.71
C HIS A 213 2.75 -2.41 13.57
N ARG A 214 2.34 -2.16 14.81
CA ARG A 214 3.06 -1.35 15.80
C ARG A 214 3.39 0.08 15.32
N VAL A 215 2.55 0.64 14.46
CA VAL A 215 2.64 2.06 14.11
C VAL A 215 2.39 2.86 15.40
N PRO A 216 3.31 3.77 15.79
CA PRO A 216 3.24 4.42 17.10
C PRO A 216 2.09 5.43 17.19
N ARG A 217 1.75 6.08 16.08
CA ARG A 217 0.75 7.15 16.00
C ARG A 217 0.22 7.26 14.58
N LEU A 218 -1.04 7.63 14.45
CA LEU A 218 -1.63 8.10 13.20
C LEU A 218 -1.93 9.60 13.29
N TYR A 219 -1.77 10.32 12.19
CA TYR A 219 -2.13 11.73 12.12
C TYR A 219 -2.71 12.12 10.76
N SER A 220 -3.43 13.24 10.69
CA SER A 220 -3.79 13.89 9.43
C SER A 220 -3.70 15.41 9.57
N MET A 221 -3.45 16.08 8.44
CA MET A 221 -3.54 17.52 8.30
C MET A 221 -4.72 17.82 7.38
N ASP A 222 -5.71 18.54 7.89
CA ASP A 222 -6.98 18.76 7.20
C ASP A 222 -7.35 20.25 7.19
N ALA A 223 -8.17 20.66 6.23
CA ALA A 223 -8.76 21.99 6.23
C ALA A 223 -9.64 22.19 7.49
N PHE A 224 -9.50 23.35 8.13
CA PHE A 224 -10.21 23.70 9.37
C PHE A 224 -11.74 23.70 9.21
N ASP A 225 -12.24 23.98 8.00
CA ASP A 225 -13.66 24.02 7.66
C ASP A 225 -14.23 22.65 7.23
N ASN A 226 -13.41 21.59 7.17
CA ASN A 226 -13.85 20.23 6.89
C ASN A 226 -14.58 19.61 8.10
N LEU A 227 -15.79 20.10 8.36
CA LEU A 227 -16.63 19.66 9.49
C LEU A 227 -16.96 18.17 9.43
N ARG A 228 -16.97 17.57 8.23
CA ARG A 228 -17.18 16.13 8.04
C ARG A 228 -16.01 15.33 8.60
N MET A 229 -14.78 15.71 8.25
CA MET A 229 -13.57 15.06 8.79
C MET A 229 -13.42 15.33 10.29
N ARG A 230 -13.73 16.55 10.78
CA ARG A 230 -13.74 16.85 12.22
C ARG A 230 -14.64 15.90 13.00
N LYS A 231 -15.86 15.65 12.51
CA LYS A 231 -16.77 14.69 13.13
C LYS A 231 -16.21 13.27 13.06
N LEU A 232 -15.68 12.86 11.90
CA LEU A 232 -15.13 11.52 11.70
C LEU A 232 -13.94 11.25 12.62
N ALA A 233 -12.98 12.17 12.70
CA ALA A 233 -11.82 12.11 13.58
C ALA A 233 -12.22 11.88 15.04
N ARG A 234 -13.20 12.66 15.52
CA ARG A 234 -13.76 12.50 16.88
C ARG A 234 -14.41 11.13 17.09
N ASP A 235 -15.18 10.65 16.10
CA ASP A 235 -15.89 9.37 16.18
C ASP A 235 -14.94 8.14 16.24
N VAL A 236 -13.68 8.30 15.81
CA VAL A 236 -12.63 7.27 15.86
C VAL A 236 -11.52 7.55 16.88
N GLY A 237 -11.67 8.59 17.71
CA GLY A 237 -10.82 8.85 18.86
C GLY A 237 -9.58 9.72 18.61
N PHE A 238 -9.48 10.37 17.45
CA PHE A 238 -8.42 11.35 17.20
C PHE A 238 -8.63 12.61 18.05
N VAL A 239 -7.52 13.19 18.49
CA VAL A 239 -7.46 14.48 19.19
C VAL A 239 -7.16 15.58 18.19
N GLU A 240 -8.00 16.61 18.20
CA GLU A 240 -7.89 17.81 17.37
C GLU A 240 -6.92 18.83 17.98
N ARG A 241 -6.02 19.39 17.17
CA ARG A 241 -5.17 20.54 17.51
C ARG A 241 -5.08 21.50 16.32
N PRO A 242 -5.12 22.82 16.53
CA PRO A 242 -4.79 23.77 15.47
C PRO A 242 -3.39 23.50 14.92
N SER A 243 -3.19 23.67 13.61
CA SER A 243 -1.85 23.66 13.05
C SER A 243 -1.07 24.89 13.54
N PRO A 244 0.19 24.72 14.00
CA PRO A 244 1.03 25.86 14.39
C PRO A 244 1.48 26.69 13.18
N ASP A 245 1.47 26.08 11.99
CA ASP A 245 2.04 26.66 10.77
C ASP A 245 0.97 27.31 9.86
N ASP A 246 -0.30 26.90 9.99
CA ASP A 246 -1.41 27.39 9.15
C ASP A 246 -2.74 27.42 9.91
N ILE A 247 -3.30 28.62 10.10
CA ILE A 247 -4.59 28.81 10.81
C ILE A 247 -5.79 28.21 10.06
N HIS A 248 -5.66 27.94 8.77
CA HIS A 248 -6.67 27.29 7.95
C HIS A 248 -6.58 25.77 8.00
N GLN A 249 -5.63 25.22 8.77
CA GLN A 249 -5.44 23.79 8.94
C GLN A 249 -5.61 23.35 10.38
N VAL A 250 -5.97 22.09 10.52
CA VAL A 250 -6.12 21.40 11.79
C VAL A 250 -5.41 20.05 11.70
N ILE A 251 -4.74 19.68 12.78
CA ILE A 251 -4.02 18.42 12.90
C ILE A 251 -4.85 17.50 13.79
N TYR A 252 -5.18 16.32 13.28
CA TYR A 252 -5.76 15.25 14.07
C TYR A 252 -4.66 14.25 14.41
N THR A 253 -4.60 13.80 15.66
CA THR A 253 -3.64 12.78 16.10
C THR A 253 -4.31 11.67 16.90
N LEU A 254 -3.90 10.42 16.67
CA LEU A 254 -4.29 9.26 17.45
C LEU A 254 -3.03 8.49 17.87
N ASP A 255 -2.75 8.48 19.17
CA ASP A 255 -1.65 7.69 19.73
C ASP A 255 -2.06 6.22 19.80
N LEU A 256 -1.17 5.33 19.36
CA LEU A 256 -1.39 3.88 19.32
C LEU A 256 -0.43 3.12 20.24
N ARG A 257 0.47 3.82 20.94
CA ARG A 257 1.36 3.19 21.93
C ARG A 257 0.52 2.76 23.13
N HIS A 258 0.60 1.46 23.45
CA HIS A 258 0.06 0.88 24.68
C HIS A 258 1.06 1.03 25.83
#